data_AF-A0A933UDX6-F1
#
_entry.id   AF-A0A933UDX6-F1
#
_cell.length_a   1.000
_cell.length_b   1.000
_cell.length_c   1.000
_cell.angle_alpha   90.00
_cell.angle_beta   90.00
_cell.angle_gamma   90.00
#
_symmetry.space_group_name_H-M   'P 1'
#
loop_
_entity.id
_entity.type
_entity.pdbx_description
1 polymer ?
#
loop_
_entity_poly.entity_id
_entity_poly.type
_entity_poly.pdbx_seq_one_letter_code
_entity_poly.pdbx_strand_id
1 'polypeptide(L)'
;MTKPVEKSLSFAAMALVVFSGMTLLVWGGISTGPHTYFQLGLTGWLTLHRYRNSWSLDRVEPVLLVVELGLAMLLTWILARVFDWVKSARRKTMT
;
A
#
# COMPACT_ATOMS: atom_id res chain seq x y z
N MET A 1 -26.58 4.81 13.26
CA MET A 1 -26.24 5.53 12.02
C MET A 1 -24.78 5.95 12.09
N THR A 2 -23.86 5.15 11.58
CA THR A 2 -22.46 5.60 11.41
C THR A 2 -22.45 6.68 10.35
N LYS A 3 -21.95 7.86 10.66
CA LYS A 3 -22.01 9.02 9.76
C LYS A 3 -21.24 8.67 8.47
N PRO A 4 -21.67 9.14 7.28
CA PRO A 4 -20.99 8.84 6.02
C PRO A 4 -19.48 9.15 6.07
N VAL A 5 -19.08 10.13 6.87
CA VAL A 5 -17.69 10.50 7.16
C VAL A 5 -16.88 9.37 7.79
N GLU A 6 -17.44 8.61 8.74
CA GLU A 6 -16.73 7.51 9.43
C GLU A 6 -16.40 6.36 8.48
N LYS A 7 -17.30 6.07 7.54
CA LYS A 7 -17.07 5.03 6.51
C LYS A 7 -15.96 5.44 5.55
N SER A 8 -15.97 6.69 5.09
CA SER A 8 -14.91 7.21 4.21
C SER A 8 -13.56 7.25 4.92
N LEU A 9 -13.52 7.64 6.19
CA LEU A 9 -12.29 7.65 6.98
C LEU A 9 -11.75 6.25 7.20
N SER A 10 -12.62 5.28 7.52
CA SER A 10 -12.21 3.88 7.68
C SER A 10 -11.68 3.28 6.37
N PHE A 11 -12.27 3.65 5.23
CA PHE A 11 -11.77 3.22 3.92
C PHE A 11 -10.39 3.84 3.62
N ALA A 12 -10.24 5.15 3.86
CA ALA A 12 -8.97 5.84 3.65
C ALA A 12 -7.86 5.26 4.55
N ALA A 13 -8.16 5.00 5.82
CA ALA A 13 -7.23 4.36 6.74
C ALA A 13 -6.81 2.96 6.24
N MET A 14 -7.77 2.15 5.77
CA MET A 14 -7.46 0.83 5.22
C MET A 14 -6.63 0.93 3.94
N ALA A 15 -6.95 1.88 3.06
CA ALA A 15 -6.18 2.11 1.83
C ALA A 15 -4.73 2.51 2.14
N LEU A 16 -4.51 3.34 3.16
CA LEU A 16 -3.16 3.69 3.63
C LEU A 16 -2.42 2.48 4.21
N VAL A 17 -3.11 1.60 4.94
CA VAL A 17 -2.51 0.35 5.45
C VAL A 17 -2.12 -0.58 4.31
N VAL A 18 -3.01 -0.79 3.33
CA VAL A 18 -2.74 -1.61 2.14
C VAL A 18 -1.58 -1.02 1.34
N PHE A 19 -1.59 0.29 1.12
CA PHE A 19 -0.51 1.01 0.44
C PHE A 19 0.83 0.83 1.17
N SER A 20 0.86 1.04 2.48
CA SER A 20 2.07 0.87 3.30
C SER A 20 2.56 -0.58 3.27
N GLY A 21 1.66 -1.54 3.35
CA GLY A 21 1.99 -2.97 3.25
C GLY A 21 2.62 -3.32 1.90
N MET A 22 2.02 -2.88 0.80
CA MET A 22 2.60 -3.06 -0.54
C MET A 22 3.97 -2.39 -0.66
N THR A 23 4.08 -1.16 -0.16
CA THR A 23 5.27 -0.32 -0.33
C THR A 23 6.46 -0.82 0.47
N LEU A 24 6.23 -1.30 1.69
CA LEU A 24 7.30 -1.65 2.63
C LEU A 24 7.55 -3.16 2.76
N LEU A 25 6.49 -3.97 2.76
CA LEU A 25 6.59 -5.40 3.11
C LEU A 25 6.79 -6.30 1.90
N VAL A 26 6.25 -5.91 0.75
CA VAL A 26 6.14 -6.81 -0.40
C VAL A 26 7.35 -6.67 -1.34
N TRP A 27 7.90 -5.46 -1.51
CA TRP A 27 8.97 -5.23 -2.50
C TRP A 27 10.05 -4.22 -2.08
N GLY A 28 10.16 -3.90 -0.80
CA GLY A 28 11.25 -3.11 -0.25
C GLY A 28 12.59 -3.83 -0.43
N GLY A 29 13.24 -3.65 -1.58
CA GLY A 29 14.53 -4.23 -1.87
C GLY A 29 15.62 -3.50 -1.07
N ILE A 30 16.26 -4.22 -0.15
CA ILE A 30 17.44 -3.73 0.56
C ILE A 30 18.66 -4.43 -0.06
N SER A 31 19.40 -3.70 -0.90
CA SER A 31 20.71 -4.20 -1.36
C SER A 31 21.74 -3.94 -0.27
N THR A 32 22.40 -5.00 0.24
CA THR A 32 23.44 -4.86 1.27
C THR A 32 24.82 -4.90 0.61
N GLY A 33 25.42 -3.73 0.45
CA GLY A 33 26.75 -3.54 -0.13
C GLY A 33 27.31 -2.15 0.21
N PRO A 34 28.52 -1.78 -0.26
CA PRO A 34 29.08 -0.44 -0.07
C PRO A 34 28.16 0.67 -0.62
N HIS A 35 27.29 0.31 -1.57
CA HIS A 35 26.14 1.06 -2.02
C HIS A 35 24.87 0.31 -1.60
N THR A 36 24.12 0.88 -0.65
CA THR A 36 22.83 0.31 -0.24
C THR A 36 21.73 1.04 -0.98
N TYR A 37 20.95 0.32 -1.77
CA TYR A 37 19.75 0.87 -2.43
C TYR A 37 18.52 0.43 -1.65
N PHE A 38 17.62 1.38 -1.44
CA PHE A 38 16.33 1.17 -0.80
C PHE A 38 15.26 1.69 -1.73
N GLN A 39 14.52 0.77 -2.34
CA GLN A 39 13.42 1.09 -3.23
C GLN A 39 12.10 0.97 -2.47
N LEU A 40 11.28 2.01 -2.52
CA LEU A 40 9.92 1.97 -1.99
C LEU A 40 8.94 1.73 -3.13
N GLY A 41 7.99 0.87 -2.84
CA GLY A 41 6.88 0.59 -3.75
C GLY A 41 7.18 -0.52 -4.74
N LEU A 42 6.12 -1.17 -5.21
CA LEU A 42 6.15 -2.15 -6.30
C LEU A 42 6.78 -1.58 -7.57
N THR A 43 6.62 -0.28 -7.77
CA THR A 43 7.08 0.43 -8.96
C THR A 43 8.45 1.08 -8.78
N GLY A 44 9.00 1.10 -7.56
CA GLY A 44 10.24 1.81 -7.24
C GLY A 44 10.12 3.33 -7.38
N TRP A 45 8.92 3.89 -7.17
CA TRP A 45 8.62 5.31 -7.34
C TRP A 45 9.56 6.21 -6.51
N LEU A 46 10.10 5.69 -5.41
CA LEU A 46 11.18 6.32 -4.65
C LEU A 46 12.35 5.34 -4.54
N THR A 47 13.52 5.76 -5.00
CA THR A 47 14.77 5.06 -4.76
C THR A 47 15.68 5.94 -3.92
N LEU A 48 16.03 5.42 -2.76
CA LEU A 48 17.04 6.01 -1.88
C LEU A 48 18.34 5.23 -2.06
N HIS A 49 19.43 5.97 -2.17
CA HIS A 49 20.77 5.44 -2.19
C HIS A 49 21.47 5.85 -0.89
N ARG A 50 22.00 4.88 -0.15
CA ARG A 50 22.87 5.14 0.98
C ARG A 50 24.31 4.84 0.56
N TYR A 51 25.13 5.87 0.66
CA TYR A 51 26.58 5.76 0.51
C TYR A 51 27.24 6.15 1.82
N ARG A 52 28.01 5.22 2.40
CA ARG A 52 28.69 5.39 3.70
C ARG A 52 27.70 5.75 4.82
N ASN A 53 27.60 7.04 5.18
CA ASN A 53 26.70 7.52 6.23
C ASN A 53 25.70 8.59 5.76
N SER A 54 25.61 8.84 4.45
CA SER A 54 24.66 9.78 3.86
C SER A 54 23.61 9.04 3.05
N TRP A 55 22.35 9.44 3.24
CA TRP A 55 21.23 9.06 2.37
C TRP A 55 21.08 10.13 1.29
N SER A 56 21.12 9.71 0.04
CA SER A 56 20.82 10.53 -1.13
C SER A 56 19.59 10.00 -1.85
N LEU A 57 18.83 10.94 -2.38
CA LEU A 57 17.66 10.69 -3.19
C LEU A 57 18.13 10.42 -4.62
N ASP A 58 17.96 9.19 -5.10
CA ASP A 58 18.47 8.77 -6.42
C ASP A 58 17.41 8.98 -7.50
N ARG A 59 16.17 8.58 -7.22
CA ARG A 59 15.05 8.69 -8.15
C ARG A 59 13.73 8.96 -7.43
N VAL A 60 12.94 9.89 -7.99
CA VAL A 60 11.53 10.14 -7.59
C VAL A 60 10.67 10.19 -8.85
N GLU A 61 9.68 9.31 -8.91
CA GLU A 61 8.69 9.30 -9.98
C GLU A 61 7.28 9.45 -9.40
N PRO A 62 6.76 10.69 -9.29
CA PRO A 62 5.47 10.95 -8.66
C PRO A 62 4.30 10.33 -9.43
N VAL A 63 4.45 10.12 -10.74
CA VAL A 63 3.44 9.42 -11.55
C VAL A 63 3.28 7.97 -11.09
N LEU A 64 4.38 7.28 -10.81
CA LEU A 64 4.37 5.91 -10.31
C LEU A 64 3.76 5.82 -8.90
N LEU A 65 4.02 6.82 -8.05
CA LEU A 65 3.37 6.95 -6.74
C LEU A 65 1.84 7.02 -6.88
N VAL A 66 1.33 7.84 -7.81
CA VAL A 66 -0.12 7.97 -8.04
C VAL A 66 -0.72 6.66 -8.55
N VAL A 67 -0.02 5.96 -9.45
CA VAL A 67 -0.45 4.64 -9.93
C VAL A 67 -0.52 3.64 -8.77
N GLU A 68 0.48 3.63 -7.90
CA GLU A 68 0.55 2.71 -6.77
C GLU A 68 -0.52 3.01 -5.71
N LEU A 69 -0.80 4.29 -5.44
CA LEU A 69 -1.95 4.71 -4.63
C LEU A 69 -3.27 4.24 -5.23
N GLY A 70 -3.45 4.40 -6.55
CA GLY A 70 -4.64 3.91 -7.25
C GLY A 70 -4.80 2.39 -7.13
N LEU A 71 -3.70 1.65 -7.22
CA LEU A 71 -3.69 0.20 -7.09
C LEU A 71 -4.02 -0.25 -5.65
N ALA A 72 -3.50 0.45 -4.64
CA ALA A 72 -3.83 0.21 -3.24
C ALA A 72 -5.31 0.50 -2.93
N MET A 73 -5.87 1.58 -3.49
CA MET A 73 -7.30 1.88 -3.36
C MET A 73 -8.16 0.80 -4.03
N LEU A 74 -7.76 0.35 -5.23
CA LEU A 74 -8.46 -0.72 -5.94
C LEU A 74 -8.43 -2.04 -5.15
N LEU A 75 -7.26 -2.43 -4.62
CA LEU A 75 -7.12 -3.63 -3.78
C LEU A 75 -7.96 -3.53 -2.51
N THR A 76 -7.96 -2.37 -1.86
CA THR A 76 -8.79 -2.11 -0.68
C THR A 76 -10.28 -2.26 -0.99
N TRP A 77 -10.72 -1.76 -2.15
CA TRP A 77 -12.09 -1.91 -2.63
C TRP A 77 -12.44 -3.39 -2.92
N ILE A 78 -11.54 -4.12 -3.58
CA ILE A 78 -11.71 -5.56 -3.84
C ILE A 78 -11.82 -6.33 -2.52
N LEU A 79 -10.93 -6.08 -1.56
CA LEU A 79 -10.93 -6.68 -0.23
C LEU A 79 -12.26 -6.40 0.49
N ALA A 80 -12.71 -5.16 0.50
CA ALA A 80 -14.00 -4.80 1.08
C ALA A 80 -15.15 -5.59 0.44
N ARG A 81 -15.14 -5.74 -0.89
CA ARG A 81 -16.16 -6.50 -1.61
C ARG A 81 -16.14 -7.99 -1.27
N VAL A 82 -14.96 -8.60 -1.19
CA VAL A 82 -14.79 -10.00 -0.79
C VAL A 82 -15.29 -10.23 0.63
N PHE A 83 -14.95 -9.34 1.57
CA PHE A 83 -15.45 -9.43 2.94
C PHE A 83 -16.98 -9.35 3.04
N ASP A 84 -17.60 -8.47 2.25
CA ASP A 84 -19.06 -8.39 2.18
C ASP A 84 -19.69 -9.68 1.64
N TRP A 85 -19.08 -10.29 0.63
CA TRP A 85 -19.53 -11.57 0.06
C TRP A 85 -19.41 -12.70 1.07
N VAL A 86 -18.26 -12.82 1.75
CA VAL A 86 -18.03 -13.83 2.80
C VAL A 86 -19.04 -13.65 3.94
N LYS A 87 -19.28 -12.41 4.37
CA LYS A 87 -20.27 -12.11 5.41
C LYS A 87 -21.70 -12.41 4.97
N SER A 88 -22.01 -12.24 3.69
CA SER A 88 -23.31 -12.59 3.11
C SER A 88 -23.50 -14.11 3.04
N ALA A 89 -22.47 -14.84 2.59
CA ALA A 89 -22.47 -16.30 2.51
C ALA A 89 -22.63 -16.95 3.90
N ARG A 90 -21.91 -16.44 4.91
CA ARG A 90 -22.00 -16.93 6.30
C ARG A 90 -23.38 -16.74 6.92
N ARG A 91 -24.10 -15.67 6.56
CA ARG A 91 -25.46 -15.44 7.06
C ARG A 91 -26.48 -16.41 6.48
N LYS A 92 -26.29 -16.87 5.24
CA LYS A 92 -27.19 -17.83 4.60
C LYS A 92 -27.03 -19.27 5.10
N THR A 93 -25.92 -19.59 5.75
CA THR A 93 -25.63 -20.94 6.29
C THR A 93 -26.11 -21.14 7.73
N MET A 94 -26.57 -20.07 8.40
CA MET A 94 -27.09 -20.10 9.78
C MET A 94 -28.62 -19.99 9.87
N THR A 95 -29.31 -19.95 8.73
CA THR A 95 -30.78 -20.04 8.60
C THR A 95 -31.14 -21.32 7.90
#